data_AF-B9HDF6-F1
#
_entry.id   AF-B9HDF6-F1
#
_cell.length_a   1.000
_cell.length_b   1.000
_cell.length_c   1.000
_cell.angle_alpha   90.00
_cell.angle_beta   90.00
_cell.angle_gamma   90.00
#
_symmetry.space_group_name_H-M   'P 1'
#
loop_
_entity.id
_entity.type
_entity.pdbx_description
1 polymer ?
#
loop_
_entity_poly.entity_id
_entity_poly.type
_entity_poly.pdbx_seq_one_letter_code
_entity_poly.pdbx_strand_id
1 'polypeptide(L)'
;MATVIIKRLAPSPFALITVLVTLAAFFFSSRFPFKPINTSPQQQELVKSIVEWQEFYFRSYTKGYRVEAKAARGTRLMEKQKKEEAKQHSCNSRWSQGKGGEVWCNDAFPRLVQRPQEIALTGKMSKQCACFKEDQVSHPRLEVYEGCDHLAEKCRV
;
A
#
# COMPACT_ATOMS: atom_id res chain seq x y z
N MET A 1 26.76 -56.12 -48.31
CA MET A 1 27.38 -55.12 -47.41
C MET A 1 27.61 -53.85 -48.22
N ALA A 2 27.36 -52.66 -47.67
CA ALA A 2 27.55 -51.33 -48.29
C ALA A 2 26.36 -50.62 -48.98
N THR A 3 25.11 -50.79 -48.53
CA THR A 3 24.02 -49.85 -48.92
C THR A 3 23.10 -49.39 -47.78
N VAL A 4 23.39 -49.74 -46.52
CA VAL A 4 22.49 -49.45 -45.37
C VAL A 4 23.03 -48.35 -44.42
N ILE A 5 24.18 -47.73 -44.72
CA ILE A 5 24.77 -46.66 -43.88
C ILE A 5 24.68 -45.29 -44.57
N ILE A 6 23.55 -44.97 -45.20
CA ILE A 6 23.28 -43.61 -45.71
C ILE A 6 21.86 -43.17 -45.28
N LYS A 7 21.49 -43.49 -44.06
CA LYS A 7 20.45 -42.79 -43.31
C LYS A 7 21.12 -42.44 -41.99
N ARG A 8 21.13 -41.15 -41.61
CA ARG A 8 21.51 -40.57 -40.28
C ARG A 8 22.71 -39.61 -40.25
N LEU A 9 22.91 -38.78 -41.27
CA LEU A 9 23.59 -37.48 -41.08
C LEU A 9 22.91 -36.42 -41.95
N ALA A 10 21.66 -36.11 -41.65
CA ALA A 10 21.11 -34.81 -42.01
C ALA A 10 21.63 -33.83 -40.95
N PRO A 11 22.55 -32.90 -41.26
CA PRO A 11 22.87 -31.84 -40.32
C PRO A 11 21.58 -31.05 -40.14
N SER A 12 21.01 -31.12 -38.94
CA SER A 12 19.88 -30.28 -38.55
C SER A 12 20.18 -28.83 -38.97
N PRO A 13 19.25 -28.11 -39.63
CA PRO A 13 19.49 -26.73 -40.04
C PRO A 13 19.90 -25.84 -38.85
N PHE A 14 19.46 -26.20 -37.64
CA PHE A 14 19.88 -25.53 -36.40
C PHE A 14 21.37 -25.71 -36.09
N ALA A 15 21.96 -26.88 -36.39
CA ALA A 15 23.39 -27.12 -36.20
C ALA A 15 24.25 -26.30 -37.19
N LEU A 16 23.76 -26.11 -38.42
CA LEU A 16 24.45 -25.28 -39.40
C LEU A 16 24.41 -23.79 -38.99
N ILE A 17 23.26 -23.32 -38.49
CA ILE A 17 23.10 -21.95 -38.02
C ILE A 17 23.95 -21.67 -36.79
N THR A 18 24.01 -22.58 -35.81
CA THR A 18 24.85 -22.38 -34.61
C THR A 18 26.34 -22.34 -34.97
N VAL A 19 26.79 -23.18 -35.90
CA VAL A 19 28.17 -23.14 -36.41
C VAL A 19 28.45 -21.83 -37.15
N LEU A 20 27.52 -21.33 -37.97
CA LEU A 20 27.69 -20.05 -38.66
C LEU A 20 27.72 -18.86 -37.70
N VAL A 21 26.85 -18.83 -36.69
CA VAL A 21 26.81 -17.75 -35.68
C VAL A 21 28.07 -17.77 -34.82
N THR A 22 28.55 -18.95 -34.42
CA THR A 22 29.79 -19.08 -33.64
C THR A 22 31.02 -18.71 -34.45
N LEU A 23 31.11 -19.13 -35.72
CA LEU A 23 32.19 -18.71 -36.62
C LEU A 23 32.16 -17.20 -36.87
N ALA A 24 30.98 -16.62 -37.10
CA ALA A 24 30.83 -15.18 -37.26
C ALA A 24 31.24 -14.41 -35.99
N ALA A 25 30.81 -14.85 -34.80
CA ALA A 25 31.21 -14.24 -33.54
C ALA A 25 32.73 -14.31 -33.34
N PHE A 26 33.35 -15.47 -33.59
CA PHE A 26 34.80 -15.64 -33.45
C PHE A 26 35.57 -14.77 -34.45
N PHE A 27 35.07 -14.63 -35.68
CA PHE A 27 35.66 -13.76 -36.71
C PHE A 27 35.51 -12.27 -36.39
N PHE A 28 34.39 -11.86 -35.81
CA PHE A 28 34.20 -10.49 -35.33
C PHE A 28 35.08 -10.19 -34.11
N SER A 29 35.20 -11.11 -33.15
CA SER A 29 36.06 -10.94 -31.96
C SER A 29 37.55 -10.86 -32.29
N SER A 30 38.00 -11.56 -33.33
CA SER A 30 39.40 -11.57 -33.75
C SER A 30 39.78 -10.43 -34.67
N ARG A 31 38.82 -9.87 -35.42
CA ARG A 31 39.06 -8.77 -36.38
C ARG A 31 38.76 -7.38 -35.84
N PHE A 32 37.93 -7.29 -34.81
CA PHE A 32 37.69 -6.05 -34.08
C PHE A 32 38.25 -6.19 -32.67
N PRO A 33 39.48 -5.71 -32.40
CA PRO A 33 39.83 -5.40 -31.02
C PRO A 33 38.82 -4.36 -30.56
N PHE A 34 37.88 -4.75 -29.70
CA PHE A 34 37.08 -3.80 -28.94
C PHE A 34 38.08 -3.00 -28.11
N LYS A 35 38.59 -1.91 -28.68
CA LYS A 35 39.30 -0.90 -27.91
C LYS A 35 38.29 -0.45 -26.86
N PRO A 36 38.63 -0.50 -25.55
CA PRO A 36 37.82 0.20 -24.59
C PRO A 36 37.73 1.64 -25.09
N ILE A 37 36.51 2.17 -25.13
CA ILE A 37 36.31 3.59 -25.44
C ILE A 37 37.00 4.33 -24.30
N ASN A 38 38.26 4.72 -24.50
CA ASN A 38 38.94 5.70 -23.66
C ASN A 38 38.27 7.03 -23.98
N THR A 39 37.13 7.27 -23.34
CA THR A 39 36.53 8.60 -23.28
C THR A 39 37.57 9.54 -22.70
N SER A 40 37.78 10.69 -23.34
CA SER A 40 38.67 11.72 -22.79
C SER A 40 38.20 12.11 -21.38
N PRO A 41 39.10 12.56 -20.49
CA PRO A 41 38.73 12.95 -19.12
C PRO A 41 37.57 13.96 -19.08
N GLN A 42 37.52 14.90 -20.03
CA GLN A 42 36.42 15.87 -20.19
C GLN A 42 35.09 15.21 -20.56
N GLN A 43 35.11 14.16 -21.39
CA GLN A 43 33.89 13.45 -21.77
C GLN A 43 33.36 12.58 -20.62
N GLN A 44 34.24 12.05 -19.76
CA GLN A 44 33.84 11.31 -18.57
C GLN A 44 33.13 12.21 -17.54
N GLU A 45 33.60 13.43 -17.34
CA GLU A 45 32.99 14.38 -16.40
C GLU A 45 31.60 14.84 -16.86
N LEU A 46 31.45 15.11 -18.17
CA LEU A 46 30.16 15.41 -18.79
C LEU A 46 29.16 14.25 -18.64
N VAL A 47 29.57 13.03 -18.95
CA VAL A 47 28.72 11.84 -18.81
C VAL A 47 28.34 11.61 -17.34
N LYS A 48 29.30 11.79 -16.41
CA LYS A 48 29.03 11.71 -14.96
C LYS A 48 27.99 12.72 -14.53
N SER A 49 28.11 13.98 -14.96
CA SER A 49 27.13 15.03 -14.63
C SER A 49 25.73 14.71 -15.19
N ILE A 50 25.63 14.20 -16.42
CA ILE A 50 24.34 13.85 -17.04
C ILE A 50 23.66 12.72 -16.26
N VAL A 51 24.41 11.67 -15.91
CA VAL A 51 23.88 10.55 -15.12
C VAL A 51 23.47 11.01 -13.72
N GLU A 52 24.27 11.84 -13.06
CA GLU A 52 23.95 12.42 -11.75
C GLU A 52 22.65 13.25 -11.79
N TRP A 53 22.49 14.11 -12.81
CA TRP A 53 21.25 14.86 -12.99
C TRP A 53 20.07 13.95 -13.28
N GLN A 54 20.24 12.93 -14.12
CA GLN A 54 19.18 11.98 -14.44
C GLN A 54 18.74 11.17 -13.21
N GLU A 55 19.68 10.69 -12.39
CA GLU A 55 19.37 10.03 -11.11
C GLU A 55 18.69 10.98 -10.13
N PHE A 56 19.14 12.23 -10.04
CA PHE A 56 18.54 13.25 -9.18
C PHE A 56 17.08 13.52 -9.56
N TYR A 57 16.79 13.74 -10.85
CA TYR A 57 15.44 13.99 -11.35
C TYR A 57 14.56 12.75 -11.15
N PHE A 58 15.06 11.56 -11.47
CA PHE A 58 14.31 10.31 -11.31
C PHE A 58 14.00 10.02 -9.84
N ARG A 59 14.96 10.24 -8.92
CA ARG A 59 14.77 10.09 -7.48
C ARG A 59 13.79 11.12 -6.91
N SER A 60 13.85 12.36 -7.38
CA SER A 60 12.94 13.42 -6.94
C SER A 60 11.51 13.15 -7.43
N TYR A 61 11.35 12.74 -8.70
CA TYR A 61 10.06 12.41 -9.29
C TYR A 61 9.43 11.16 -8.64
N THR A 62 10.22 10.10 -8.44
CA THR A 62 9.73 8.88 -7.75
C THR A 62 9.39 9.14 -6.29
N LYS A 63 10.11 10.02 -5.58
CA LYS A 63 9.72 10.47 -4.23
C LYS A 63 8.40 11.24 -4.27
N GLY A 64 8.24 12.20 -5.18
CA GLY A 64 7.00 12.96 -5.37
C GLY A 64 5.81 12.05 -5.66
N TYR A 65 5.93 11.17 -6.65
CA TYR A 65 4.90 10.19 -7.00
C TYR A 65 4.51 9.28 -5.84
N ARG A 66 5.48 8.83 -5.01
CA ARG A 66 5.19 8.02 -3.82
C ARG A 66 4.45 8.80 -2.74
N VAL A 67 4.71 10.10 -2.60
CA VAL A 67 3.98 10.98 -1.66
C VAL A 67 2.55 11.17 -2.13
N GLU A 68 2.34 11.49 -3.41
CA GLU A 68 1.00 11.65 -4.00
C GLU A 68 0.19 10.35 -3.96
N ALA A 69 0.80 9.20 -4.30
CA ALA A 69 0.14 7.91 -4.24
C ALA A 69 -0.25 7.52 -2.80
N LYS A 70 0.58 7.86 -1.81
CA LYS A 70 0.25 7.66 -0.39
C LYS A 70 -0.86 8.61 0.06
N ALA A 71 -0.83 9.88 -0.35
CA ALA A 71 -1.87 10.85 -0.06
C ALA A 71 -3.23 10.41 -0.65
N ALA A 72 -3.25 9.98 -1.91
CA ALA A 72 -4.44 9.45 -2.58
C ALA A 72 -4.97 8.15 -1.94
N ARG A 73 -4.09 7.29 -1.41
CA ARG A 73 -4.51 6.13 -0.61
C ARG A 73 -5.10 6.57 0.73
N GLY A 74 -4.49 7.55 1.39
CA GLY A 74 -4.96 8.13 2.64
C GLY A 74 -6.37 8.70 2.52
N THR A 75 -6.64 9.52 1.49
CA THR A 75 -7.97 10.10 1.24
C THR A 75 -9.03 9.02 1.03
N ARG A 76 -8.74 8.00 0.21
CA ARG A 76 -9.65 6.86 -0.02
C ARG A 76 -9.98 6.08 1.26
N LEU A 77 -8.98 5.85 2.12
CA LEU A 77 -9.19 5.16 3.39
C LEU A 77 -10.02 6.01 4.35
N MET A 78 -9.76 7.31 4.42
CA MET A 78 -10.54 8.25 5.22
C MET A 78 -12.01 8.30 4.78
N GLU A 79 -12.28 8.34 3.48
CA GLU A 79 -13.66 8.30 2.96
C GLU A 79 -14.39 7.01 3.33
N LYS A 80 -13.69 5.87 3.30
CA LYS A 80 -14.26 4.59 3.76
C LYS A 80 -14.55 4.62 5.26
N GLN A 81 -13.60 5.11 6.07
CA GLN A 81 -13.80 5.23 7.52
C GLN A 81 -14.98 6.13 7.84
N LYS A 82 -15.11 7.29 7.21
CA LYS A 82 -16.27 8.20 7.38
C LYS A 82 -17.59 7.50 7.10
N LYS A 83 -17.66 6.66 6.05
CA LYS A 83 -18.88 5.91 5.71
C LYS A 83 -19.20 4.86 6.76
N GLU A 84 -18.22 4.14 7.28
CA GLU A 84 -18.44 3.16 8.35
C GLU A 84 -18.81 3.84 9.68
N GLU A 85 -18.13 4.94 10.03
CA GLU A 85 -18.47 5.75 11.21
C GLU A 85 -19.89 6.34 11.10
N ALA A 86 -20.32 6.75 9.92
CA ALA A 86 -21.68 7.25 9.68
C ALA A 86 -22.77 6.18 9.74
N LYS A 87 -22.44 4.89 9.56
CA LYS A 87 -23.39 3.79 9.79
C LYS A 87 -23.66 3.57 11.27
N GLN A 88 -22.76 4.01 12.14
CA GLN A 88 -22.90 3.82 13.56
C GLN A 88 -24.03 4.71 14.11
N HIS A 89 -25.03 4.08 14.72
CA HIS A 89 -26.18 4.80 15.28
C HIS A 89 -25.78 5.54 16.56
N SER A 90 -25.95 6.87 16.58
CA SER A 90 -25.67 7.71 17.74
C SER A 90 -26.71 7.54 18.84
N CYS A 91 -26.29 7.64 20.11
CA CYS A 91 -27.20 7.60 21.24
C CYS A 91 -28.05 8.87 21.39
N ASN A 92 -29.20 8.75 22.04
CA ASN A 92 -29.92 9.91 22.56
C ASN A 92 -29.23 10.42 23.82
N SER A 93 -29.24 11.74 24.03
CA SER A 93 -28.71 12.36 25.24
C SER A 93 -29.63 13.45 25.75
N ARG A 94 -29.63 13.63 27.07
CA ARG A 94 -30.35 14.69 27.77
C ARG A 94 -29.48 15.18 28.91
N TRP A 95 -29.56 16.46 29.18
CA TRP A 95 -28.97 17.06 30.38
C TRP A 95 -30.07 17.65 31.24
N SER A 96 -29.93 17.50 32.57
CA SER A 96 -30.82 18.14 33.53
C SER A 96 -30.05 18.62 34.75
N GLN A 97 -30.42 19.79 35.27
CA GLN A 97 -29.67 20.50 36.31
C GLN A 97 -29.54 19.74 37.63
N GLY A 98 -30.44 18.81 37.94
CA GLY A 98 -30.41 17.99 39.17
C GLY A 98 -29.94 16.55 39.01
N LYS A 99 -29.94 15.98 37.78
CA LYS A 99 -29.57 14.56 37.55
C LYS A 99 -28.33 14.38 36.68
N GLY A 100 -27.78 15.46 36.12
CA GLY A 100 -26.62 15.42 35.24
C GLY A 100 -26.96 15.04 33.81
N GLY A 101 -25.95 14.51 33.10
CA GLY A 101 -26.10 13.97 31.76
C GLY A 101 -26.62 12.54 31.78
N GLU A 102 -27.53 12.22 30.88
CA GLU A 102 -28.04 10.87 30.69
C GLU A 102 -28.04 10.54 29.20
N VAL A 103 -27.58 9.32 28.88
CA VAL A 103 -27.57 8.77 27.53
C VAL A 103 -28.37 7.47 27.51
N TRP A 104 -29.13 7.27 26.45
CA TRP A 104 -29.93 6.06 26.30
C TRP A 104 -30.13 5.67 24.84
N CYS A 105 -30.50 4.41 24.66
CA CYS A 105 -30.90 3.82 23.40
C CYS A 105 -32.26 3.13 23.63
N ASN A 106 -33.13 3.06 22.61
CA ASN A 106 -34.49 2.52 22.79
C ASN A 106 -34.51 0.98 22.81
N ASP A 107 -33.89 0.34 21.82
CA ASP A 107 -33.85 -1.13 21.66
C ASP A 107 -32.41 -1.66 21.62
N ALA A 108 -31.51 -1.02 22.37
CA ALA A 108 -30.06 -1.27 22.32
C ALA A 108 -29.34 -0.74 23.57
N PHE A 109 -28.05 -1.01 23.66
CA PHE A 109 -27.21 -0.61 24.78
C PHE A 109 -26.19 0.46 24.37
N PRO A 110 -26.08 1.59 25.09
CA PRO A 110 -25.14 2.65 24.80
C PRO A 110 -23.69 2.23 25.12
N ARG A 111 -22.80 2.38 24.15
CA ARG A 111 -21.35 2.12 24.27
C ARG A 111 -20.52 3.26 23.76
N LEU A 112 -19.35 3.43 24.35
CA LEU A 112 -18.36 4.38 23.92
C LEU A 112 -17.46 3.75 22.86
N VAL A 113 -17.44 4.37 21.68
CA VAL A 113 -16.63 3.97 20.53
C VAL A 113 -15.59 5.06 20.25
N GLN A 114 -14.34 4.65 20.05
CA GLN A 114 -13.27 5.58 19.66
C GLN A 114 -13.44 6.02 18.21
N ARG A 115 -13.17 7.29 17.90
CA ARG A 115 -13.26 7.83 16.52
C ARG A 115 -11.89 8.00 15.85
N PRO A 116 -11.50 7.09 14.95
CA PRO A 116 -10.32 7.24 14.11
C PRO A 116 -10.19 8.58 13.39
N GLN A 117 -11.31 9.10 12.85
CA GLN A 117 -11.25 10.31 12.02
C GLN A 117 -10.74 11.54 12.79
N GLU A 118 -11.16 11.74 14.04
CA GLU A 118 -10.75 12.93 14.81
C GLU A 118 -9.30 12.85 15.30
N ILE A 119 -8.77 11.65 15.49
CA ILE A 119 -7.36 11.45 15.85
C ILE A 119 -6.46 11.97 14.73
N ALA A 120 -6.81 11.68 13.47
CA ALA A 120 -6.01 12.13 12.33
C ALA A 120 -6.00 13.65 12.12
N LEU A 121 -7.02 14.35 12.63
CA LEU A 121 -7.15 15.80 12.51
C LEU A 121 -6.61 16.55 13.73
N THR A 122 -6.89 16.05 14.94
CA THR A 122 -6.61 16.76 16.20
C THR A 122 -5.49 16.13 17.03
N GLY A 123 -5.09 14.90 16.71
CA GLY A 123 -4.15 14.10 17.51
C GLY A 123 -4.74 13.62 18.85
N LYS A 124 -6.02 13.87 19.13
CA LYS A 124 -6.69 13.49 20.39
C LYS A 124 -7.64 12.32 20.15
N MET A 125 -7.67 11.40 21.10
CA MET A 125 -8.66 10.32 21.14
C MET A 125 -10.00 10.89 21.58
N SER A 126 -10.99 10.91 20.68
CA SER A 126 -12.37 11.20 21.06
C SER A 126 -13.20 9.92 21.11
N LYS A 127 -14.11 9.86 22.09
CA LYS A 127 -15.07 8.78 22.26
C LYS A 127 -16.47 9.32 21.93
N GLN A 128 -17.26 8.55 21.20
CA GLN A 128 -18.65 8.87 20.89
C GLN A 128 -19.56 7.75 21.38
N CYS A 129 -20.74 8.12 21.88
CA CYS A 129 -21.76 7.14 22.23
C CYS A 129 -22.41 6.57 20.96
N ALA A 130 -22.52 5.25 20.92
CA ALA A 130 -23.25 4.54 19.92
C ALA A 130 -24.06 3.37 20.50
N CYS A 131 -25.21 3.09 19.88
CA CYS A 131 -26.10 2.02 20.31
C CYS A 131 -25.70 0.68 19.66
N PHE A 132 -25.53 -0.36 20.48
CA PHE A 132 -25.25 -1.73 20.03
C PHE A 132 -26.29 -2.71 20.55
N LYS A 133 -26.55 -3.75 19.77
CA LYS A 133 -27.40 -4.88 20.18
C LYS A 133 -26.64 -5.81 21.14
N GLU A 134 -27.38 -6.62 21.90
CA GLU A 134 -26.84 -7.51 22.93
C GLU A 134 -25.71 -8.42 22.43
N ASP A 135 -25.87 -8.97 21.22
CA ASP A 135 -24.90 -9.84 20.55
C ASP A 135 -23.56 -9.15 20.24
N GLN A 136 -23.58 -7.82 20.10
CA GLN A 136 -22.41 -7.01 19.72
C GLN A 136 -21.77 -6.31 20.93
N VAL A 137 -22.45 -6.27 22.07
CA VAL A 137 -22.04 -5.54 23.27
C VAL A 137 -20.74 -6.07 23.89
N SER A 138 -20.46 -7.37 23.77
CA SER A 138 -19.27 -8.01 24.37
C SER A 138 -17.98 -7.77 23.59
N HIS A 139 -17.97 -6.89 22.58
CA HIS A 139 -16.77 -6.63 21.79
C HIS A 139 -15.73 -5.84 22.60
N PRO A 140 -14.45 -6.29 22.69
CA PRO A 140 -13.44 -5.69 23.58
C PRO A 140 -13.04 -4.24 23.24
N ARG A 141 -13.44 -3.74 22.07
CA ARG A 141 -13.20 -2.35 21.64
C ARG A 141 -14.32 -1.39 22.06
N LEU A 142 -15.38 -1.90 22.69
CA LEU A 142 -16.49 -1.12 23.19
C LEU A 142 -16.28 -0.86 24.68
N GLU A 143 -16.31 0.41 25.05
CA GLU A 143 -16.17 0.81 26.44
C GLU A 143 -17.54 1.09 27.06
N VAL A 144 -17.72 0.70 28.32
CA VAL A 144 -18.93 0.97 29.10
C VAL A 144 -18.73 2.26 29.90
N TYR A 145 -19.80 3.01 30.12
CA TYR A 145 -19.78 4.20 30.98
C TYR A 145 -19.41 3.83 32.42
N GLU A 146 -18.67 4.70 33.09
CA GLU A 146 -18.26 4.49 34.48
C GLU A 146 -19.50 4.35 35.39
N GLY A 147 -19.57 3.23 36.14
CA GLY A 147 -20.68 2.94 37.03
C GLY A 147 -22.00 2.53 36.32
N CYS A 148 -21.98 2.33 35.00
CA CYS A 148 -23.12 1.79 34.26
C CYS A 148 -23.03 0.27 34.14
N ASP A 149 -24.17 -0.41 34.18
CA ASP A 149 -24.23 -1.86 34.01
C ASP A 149 -23.98 -2.28 32.55
N HIS A 150 -23.43 -3.48 32.36
CA HIS A 150 -23.15 -4.03 31.04
C HIS A 150 -24.41 -4.25 30.20
N LEU A 151 -25.60 -4.40 30.77
CA LEU A 151 -26.85 -4.55 30.02
C LEU A 151 -27.84 -3.41 30.33
N ALA A 152 -27.35 -2.25 30.77
CA ALA A 152 -28.19 -1.07 30.93
C ALA A 152 -28.47 -0.38 29.60
N GLU A 153 -29.74 -0.14 29.29
CA GLU A 153 -30.19 0.65 28.13
C GLU A 153 -29.99 2.16 28.32
N LYS A 154 -29.77 2.57 29.58
CA LYS A 154 -29.62 3.96 29.99
C LYS A 154 -28.46 4.12 30.97
N CYS A 155 -27.53 5.00 30.64
CA CYS A 155 -26.35 5.31 31.46
C CYS A 155 -26.34 6.78 31.87
N ARG A 156 -25.81 7.05 33.07
CA ARG A 156 -25.50 8.41 33.52
C ARG A 156 -24.07 8.77 33.10
N VAL A 157 -23.85 10.04 32.76
CA VAL A 157 -22.58 10.61 32.30
C VAL A 157 -22.17 11.77 33.21
#